data_AF-A0A8T8D563-F1
#
_entry.id   AF-A0A8T8D563-F1
#
_cell.length_a   1.000
_cell.length_b   1.000
_cell.length_c   1.000
_cell.angle_alpha   90.00
_cell.angle_beta   90.00
_cell.angle_gamma   90.00
#
_symmetry.space_group_name_H-M   'P 1'
#
loop_
_entity.id
_entity.type
_entity.pdbx_description
1 polymer ?
#
loop_
_entity_poly.entity_id
_entity_poly.type
_entity_poly.pdbx_seq_one_letter_code
_entity_poly.pdbx_strand_id
1 'polypeptide(L)'
;MGSSQKRAIQNYRSRLSERGLARFEVLGRDADRDLIRSLARRLAEDGPDASSLRAAVSQTIAGEPPKPGGILAALRRSPLVGADLDLSRPHEEGRKIDL
;
A
#
# COMPACT_ATOMS: atom_id res chain seq x y z
N MET A 1 -21.34 -12.71 31.27
CA MET A 1 -19.94 -13.17 31.24
C MET A 1 -19.30 -12.96 32.60
N GLY A 2 -18.71 -14.00 33.19
CA GLY A 2 -18.04 -13.93 34.50
C GLY A 2 -16.77 -13.06 34.47
N SER A 3 -16.33 -12.61 35.64
CA SER A 3 -15.12 -11.75 35.81
C SER A 3 -13.84 -12.42 35.31
N SER A 4 -13.70 -13.73 35.52
CA SER A 4 -12.57 -14.54 35.02
C SER A 4 -12.52 -14.57 33.49
N GLN A 5 -13.67 -14.72 32.83
CA GLN A 5 -13.77 -14.74 31.37
C GLN A 5 -13.40 -13.39 30.76
N LYS A 6 -13.84 -12.28 31.36
CA LYS A 6 -13.47 -10.92 30.92
C LYS A 6 -11.95 -10.72 30.98
N ARG A 7 -11.32 -11.14 32.09
CA ARG A 7 -9.87 -11.02 32.29
C ARG A 7 -9.08 -11.87 31.30
N ALA A 8 -9.54 -13.10 31.02
CA ALA A 8 -8.93 -13.97 30.01
C ALA A 8 -8.95 -13.33 28.62
N ILE A 9 -10.09 -12.75 28.21
CA ILE A 9 -10.22 -12.05 26.92
C ILE A 9 -9.31 -10.84 26.86
N GLN A 10 -9.23 -10.05 27.94
CA GLN A 10 -8.37 -8.86 27.99
C GLN A 10 -6.90 -9.22 27.85
N ASN A 11 -6.42 -10.20 28.62
CA ASN A 11 -5.03 -10.67 28.55
C ASN A 11 -4.69 -11.21 27.14
N TYR A 12 -5.61 -11.95 26.52
CA TYR A 12 -5.43 -12.42 25.14
C TYR A 12 -5.28 -11.25 24.15
N ARG A 13 -6.12 -10.22 24.28
CA ARG A 13 -6.03 -9.02 23.43
C ARG A 13 -4.74 -8.25 23.63
N SER A 14 -4.27 -8.11 24.88
CA SER A 14 -2.98 -7.46 25.18
C SER A 14 -1.84 -8.17 24.47
N ARG A 15 -1.78 -9.51 24.55
CA ARG A 15 -0.76 -10.32 23.86
C ARG A 15 -0.81 -10.20 22.33
N LEU A 16 -2.00 -10.05 21.75
CA LEU A 16 -2.14 -9.81 20.32
C LEU A 16 -1.60 -8.43 19.94
N SER A 17 -1.91 -7.40 20.74
CA SER A 17 -1.42 -6.05 20.50
C SER A 17 0.11 -5.94 20.64
N GLU A 18 0.71 -6.64 21.60
CA GLU A 18 2.17 -6.75 21.75
C GLU A 18 2.85 -7.35 20.51
N ARG A 19 2.11 -8.16 19.74
CA ARG A 19 2.55 -8.73 18.45
C ARG A 19 2.20 -7.85 17.25
N GLY A 20 1.74 -6.62 17.46
CA GLY A 20 1.32 -5.70 16.40
C GLY A 20 -0.03 -6.05 15.74
N LEU A 21 -0.81 -6.96 16.32
CA LEU A 21 -2.11 -7.37 15.77
C LEU A 21 -3.23 -6.56 16.40
N ALA A 22 -4.03 -5.90 15.54
CA ALA A 22 -5.20 -5.15 15.93
C ALA A 22 -6.48 -5.81 15.40
N ARG A 23 -7.58 -5.67 16.15
CA ARG A 23 -8.91 -6.05 15.69
C ARG A 23 -9.60 -4.81 15.14
N PHE A 24 -10.13 -4.94 13.93
CA PHE A 24 -10.97 -3.93 13.29
C PHE A 24 -12.17 -4.61 12.65
N GLU A 25 -13.24 -3.83 12.45
CA GLU A 25 -14.48 -4.28 11.82
C GLU A 25 -14.50 -3.85 10.37
N VAL A 26 -14.99 -4.72 9.49
CA VAL A 26 -15.05 -4.48 8.04
C VAL A 26 -16.45 -4.80 7.55
N LEU A 27 -17.01 -3.92 6.72
CA LEU A 27 -18.22 -4.19 5.94
C LEU A 27 -17.82 -4.85 4.62
N GLY A 28 -18.41 -6.00 4.30
CA GLY A 28 -18.13 -6.75 3.08
C GLY A 28 -19.27 -7.68 2.73
N ARG A 29 -19.22 -8.29 1.53
CA ARG A 29 -20.21 -9.31 1.14
C ARG A 29 -19.96 -10.58 1.93
N ASP A 30 -21.03 -11.31 2.25
CA ASP A 30 -20.91 -12.56 3.00
C ASP A 30 -20.05 -13.61 2.26
N ALA A 31 -20.14 -13.65 0.93
CA ALA A 31 -19.34 -14.52 0.08
C ALA A 31 -17.81 -14.29 0.21
N ASP A 32 -17.38 -13.07 0.57
CA ASP A 32 -15.97 -12.71 0.67
C ASP A 32 -15.39 -12.99 2.07
N ARG A 33 -16.23 -13.39 3.03
CA ARG A 33 -15.86 -13.52 4.46
C ARG A 33 -14.66 -14.43 4.68
N ASP A 34 -14.66 -15.61 4.08
CA ASP A 34 -13.61 -16.61 4.28
C ASP A 34 -12.31 -16.23 3.55
N LEU A 35 -12.43 -15.56 2.40
CA LEU A 35 -11.29 -15.01 1.66
C LEU A 35 -10.59 -13.91 2.49
N ILE A 36 -11.35 -12.94 3.00
CA ILE A 36 -10.81 -11.84 3.83
C ILE A 36 -10.15 -12.40 5.10
N ARG A 37 -10.77 -13.40 5.74
CA ARG A 37 -10.19 -14.07 6.91
C ARG A 37 -8.87 -14.76 6.60
N SER A 38 -8.81 -15.47 5.47
CA SER A 38 -7.60 -16.18 5.04
C SER A 38 -6.47 -15.21 4.66
N LEU A 39 -6.81 -14.13 3.97
CA LEU A 39 -5.90 -13.03 3.66
C LEU A 39 -5.31 -12.42 4.94
N ALA A 40 -6.16 -12.03 5.90
CA ALA A 40 -5.71 -11.45 7.17
C ALA A 40 -4.80 -12.39 7.96
N ARG A 41 -5.09 -13.70 7.96
CA ARG A 41 -4.22 -14.71 8.59
C ARG A 41 -2.84 -14.77 7.94
N ARG A 42 -2.78 -14.84 6.61
CA ARG A 42 -1.50 -14.88 5.89
C ARG A 42 -0.68 -13.61 6.10
N LEU A 43 -1.33 -12.44 6.13
CA LEU A 43 -0.67 -11.17 6.41
C LEU A 43 -0.15 -11.05 7.85
N ALA A 44 -0.77 -11.74 8.81
CA ALA A 44 -0.35 -11.74 10.22
C ALA A 44 0.88 -12.62 10.50
N GLU A 45 1.29 -13.48 9.57
CA GLU A 45 2.52 -14.29 9.67
C GLU A 45 3.78 -13.46 9.42
N ASP A 46 3.63 -12.29 8.78
CA ASP A 46 4.67 -11.29 8.52
C ASP A 46 5.96 -11.82 7.87
N GLY A 47 5.86 -12.90 7.10
CA GLY A 47 6.95 -13.47 6.32
C GLY A 47 7.11 -12.84 4.92
N PRO A 48 8.06 -13.35 4.11
CA PRO A 48 8.27 -12.92 2.72
C PRO A 48 6.98 -13.02 1.89
N ASP A 49 6.22 -14.10 2.07
CA ASP A 49 4.96 -14.31 1.37
C ASP A 49 3.89 -13.30 1.77
N ALA A 50 3.87 -12.87 3.04
CA ALA A 50 2.97 -11.81 3.50
C ALA A 50 3.30 -10.47 2.83
N SER A 51 4.59 -10.18 2.63
CA SER A 51 5.06 -8.97 1.95
C SER A 51 4.69 -8.98 0.46
N SER A 52 4.94 -10.09 -0.23
CA SER A 52 4.55 -10.27 -1.63
C SER A 52 3.03 -10.15 -1.82
N LEU A 53 2.25 -10.74 -0.91
CA LEU A 53 0.79 -10.66 -0.94
C LEU A 53 0.30 -9.22 -0.70
N ARG A 54 0.90 -8.49 0.24
CA ARG A 54 0.64 -7.05 0.46
C ARG A 54 0.86 -6.25 -0.82
N ALA A 55 1.99 -6.45 -1.50
CA ALA A 55 2.31 -5.75 -2.74
C ALA A 55 1.29 -6.04 -3.86
N ALA A 56 0.95 -7.31 -4.08
CA ALA A 56 -0.02 -7.71 -5.11
C ALA A 56 -1.42 -7.14 -4.83
N VAL A 57 -1.89 -7.22 -3.58
CA VAL A 57 -3.18 -6.67 -3.17
C VAL A 57 -3.20 -5.15 -3.33
N SER A 58 -2.16 -4.45 -2.85
CA SER A 58 -2.05 -3.00 -2.99
C SER A 58 -2.04 -2.55 -4.45
N GLN A 59 -1.30 -3.24 -5.32
CA GLN A 59 -1.29 -2.94 -6.76
C GLN A 59 -2.67 -3.14 -7.40
N THR A 60 -3.37 -4.20 -7.02
CA THR A 60 -4.70 -4.50 -7.57
C THR A 60 -5.75 -3.49 -7.11
N ILE A 61 -5.70 -3.06 -5.84
CA ILE A 61 -6.66 -2.11 -5.26
C ILE A 61 -6.39 -0.67 -5.72
N ALA A 62 -5.11 -0.29 -5.87
CA ALA A 62 -4.74 1.05 -6.35
C ALA A 62 -5.18 1.34 -7.79
N GLY A 63 -5.66 0.31 -8.52
CA GLY A 63 -5.92 0.38 -9.95
C GLY A 63 -4.62 0.42 -10.75
N GLU A 64 -4.72 0.37 -12.08
CA GLU A 64 -3.54 0.66 -12.90
C GLU A 64 -3.04 2.06 -12.55
N PRO A 65 -1.73 2.24 -12.22
CA PRO A 65 -1.18 3.59 -12.16
C PRO A 65 -1.49 4.27 -13.49
N PRO A 66 -1.88 5.57 -13.50
CA PRO A 66 -2.17 6.27 -14.73
C PRO A 66 -1.02 6.01 -15.70
N LYS A 67 -1.34 5.53 -16.90
CA LYS A 67 -0.33 5.17 -17.90
C LYS A 67 0.69 6.31 -17.91
N PRO A 68 1.98 6.04 -17.66
CA PRO A 68 2.98 7.09 -17.70
C PRO A 68 2.79 7.81 -19.03
N GLY A 69 2.56 9.13 -18.98
CA GLY A 69 2.34 9.92 -20.18
C GLY A 69 3.44 9.62 -21.19
N GLY A 70 3.16 9.77 -22.50
CA GLY A 70 4.07 9.34 -23.56
C GLY A 70 5.52 9.81 -23.39
N ILE A 71 5.70 10.99 -22.80
CA ILE A 71 7.00 11.56 -22.43
C ILE A 71 7.72 10.71 -21.37
N LEU A 72 7.06 10.39 -20.25
CA LEU A 72 7.67 9.59 -19.18
C LEU A 72 7.97 8.15 -19.64
N ALA A 73 7.09 7.56 -20.45
CA ALA A 73 7.32 6.25 -21.06
C ALA A 73 8.48 6.27 -22.08
N ALA A 74 8.65 7.36 -22.84
CA ALA A 74 9.78 7.55 -23.74
C ALA A 74 11.10 7.73 -22.96
N LEU A 75 11.11 8.56 -21.91
CA LEU A 75 12.30 8.80 -21.10
C LEU A 75 12.79 7.54 -20.37
N ARG A 76 11.88 6.70 -19.86
CA ARG A 76 12.24 5.41 -19.24
C ARG A 76 12.75 4.35 -20.22
N ARG A 77 12.54 4.55 -21.53
CA ARG A 77 13.10 3.70 -22.60
C ARG A 77 14.33 4.34 -23.25
N SER A 78 14.74 5.53 -22.79
CA SER A 78 15.91 6.21 -23.32
C SER A 78 17.18 5.44 -22.92
N PRO A 79 18.16 5.29 -23.83
CA PRO A 79 19.48 4.78 -23.47
C PRO A 79 20.22 5.69 -22.47
N LEU A 80 19.69 6.89 -22.19
CA LEU A 80 20.19 7.82 -21.17
C LEU A 80 19.57 7.61 -19.78
N VAL A 81 18.83 6.52 -19.54
CA VAL A 81 18.39 6.16 -18.18
C VAL A 81 19.62 5.97 -17.30
N GLY A 82 19.71 6.75 -16.21
CA GLY A 82 20.88 6.75 -15.31
C GLY A 82 22.02 7.68 -15.75
N ALA A 83 21.85 8.43 -16.85
CA ALA A 83 22.72 9.56 -17.13
C ALA A 83 22.46 10.68 -16.11
N ASP A 84 23.52 11.29 -15.60
CA ASP A 84 23.44 12.39 -14.64
C ASP A 84 23.05 13.68 -15.37
N LEU A 85 21.79 13.75 -15.78
CA LEU A 85 21.22 14.89 -16.49
C LEU A 85 20.84 15.96 -15.48
N ASP A 86 21.40 17.16 -15.64
CA ASP A 86 20.91 18.32 -14.92
C ASP A 86 19.53 18.72 -15.46
N LEU A 87 18.48 18.37 -14.70
CA LEU A 87 17.10 18.69 -15.02
C LEU A 87 16.67 20.07 -14.50
N SER A 88 17.60 20.82 -13.89
CA SER A 88 17.30 22.18 -13.47
C SER A 88 17.07 23.06 -14.70
N ARG A 89 15.84 23.58 -14.83
CA ARG A 89 15.53 24.61 -15.81
C ARG A 89 15.60 25.96 -15.09
N PRO A 90 16.45 26.90 -15.51
CA PRO A 90 16.44 28.25 -14.97
C PRO A 90 15.07 28.89 -15.26
N HIS A 91 14.49 29.53 -14.24
CA HIS A 91 13.26 30.27 -14.41
C HIS A 91 13.61 31.68 -14.89
N GLU A 92 13.36 31.95 -16.17
CA GLU A 92 13.51 33.30 -16.74
C GLU A 92 12.17 34.04 -16.70
N GLU A 93 12.20 35.32 -16.34
CA GLU A 93 11.06 36.20 -16.57
C GLU A 93 10.82 36.27 -18.08
N GLY A 94 9.76 35.61 -18.55
CA GLY A 94 9.45 35.50 -19.97
C GLY A 94 9.43 36.85 -20.70
N ARG A 95 9.57 36.80 -22.03
CA ARG A 95 9.57 38.01 -22.86
C ARG A 95 8.24 38.76 -22.72
N LYS A 96 8.28 40.08 -22.51
CA LYS A 96 7.09 40.94 -22.63
C LYS A 96 6.58 40.88 -24.07
N ILE A 97 5.36 40.38 -24.23
CA ILE A 97 4.59 40.37 -25.47
C ILE A 97 3.35 41.21 -25.23
N ASP A 98 3.07 42.14 -26.14
CA ASP A 98 1.81 42.87 -26.20
C ASP A 98 0.83 42.00 -27.01
N LEU A 99 -0.31 41.63 -26.43
CA LEU A 99 -1.31 40.73 -27.01
C LEU A 99 -2.48 41.51 -27.61
#